data_AF-A7SJ30-F1
#
_entry.id   AF-A7SJ30-F1
#
_cell.length_a   1.000
_cell.length_b   1.000
_cell.length_c   1.000
_cell.angle_alpha   90.00
_cell.angle_beta   90.00
_cell.angle_gamma   90.00
#
_symmetry.space_group_name_H-M   'P 1'
#
loop_
_entity.id
_entity.type
_entity.pdbx_description
1 polymer ?
#
loop_
_entity_poly.entity_id
_entity_poly.type
_entity_poly.pdbx_seq_one_letter_code
_entity_poly.pdbx_strand_id
1 'polypeptide(L)'
;RSRRLIANARERSRIHTMSEAFESLRKAVPSYSQDQKLSKLAILRLATSYISALADLTESDTSAKSLKHFAECVEQCTRALQAEGRAKRKG
;
A
#
# COMPACT_ATOMS: atom_id res chain seq x y z
N ARG A 1 -15.07 0.10 -36.16
CA ARG A 1 -15.44 -0.74 -34.99
C ARG A 1 -14.26 -1.58 -34.47
N SER A 2 -13.52 -2.28 -35.33
CA SER A 2 -12.34 -3.10 -34.95
C SER A 2 -11.26 -2.36 -34.14
N ARG A 3 -10.83 -1.16 -34.57
CA ARG A 3 -9.81 -0.36 -33.85
C ARG A 3 -10.17 -0.03 -32.39
N ARG A 4 -11.45 0.27 -32.09
CA ARG A 4 -11.93 0.53 -30.73
C ARG A 4 -11.88 -0.71 -29.85
N LEU A 5 -12.18 -1.89 -30.42
CA LEU A 5 -12.12 -3.16 -29.69
C LEU A 5 -10.67 -3.50 -29.30
N ILE A 6 -9.73 -3.32 -30.22
CA ILE A 6 -8.30 -3.53 -29.97
C ILE A 6 -7.79 -2.56 -28.90
N ALA A 7 -8.14 -1.28 -28.99
CA ALA A 7 -7.77 -0.28 -27.99
C ALA A 7 -8.30 -0.62 -26.58
N ASN A 8 -9.57 -1.02 -26.48
CA ASN A 8 -10.18 -1.44 -25.22
C ASN A 8 -9.52 -2.71 -24.65
N ALA A 9 -9.17 -3.68 -25.49
CA ALA A 9 -8.45 -4.88 -25.07
C ALA A 9 -7.07 -4.55 -24.50
N ARG A 10 -6.34 -3.65 -25.17
CA ARG A 10 -5.04 -3.17 -24.70
C ARG A 10 -5.14 -2.47 -23.36
N GLU A 11 -6.13 -1.58 -23.18
CA GLU A 11 -6.30 -0.87 -21.92
C GLU A 11 -6.68 -1.82 -20.78
N ARG A 12 -7.54 -2.82 -21.04
CA ARG A 12 -7.82 -3.87 -20.03
C ARG A 12 -6.56 -4.61 -19.60
N SER A 13 -5.71 -5.00 -20.56
CA SER A 13 -4.43 -5.67 -20.25
C SER A 13 -3.49 -4.76 -19.45
N ARG A 14 -3.41 -3.47 -19.78
CA ARG A 14 -2.64 -2.48 -19.02
C ARG A 14 -3.15 -2.34 -17.58
N ILE A 15 -4.46 -2.22 -17.39
CA ILE A 15 -5.09 -2.13 -16.07
C ILE A 15 -4.89 -3.42 -15.26
N HIS A 16 -4.96 -4.58 -15.90
CA HIS A 16 -4.71 -5.87 -15.26
C HIS A 16 -3.27 -5.93 -14.70
N THR A 17 -2.29 -5.65 -15.55
CA THR A 17 -0.86 -5.60 -15.17
C THR A 17 -0.63 -4.64 -13.99
N MET A 18 -1.22 -3.44 -14.06
CA MET A 18 -1.12 -2.45 -12.98
C MET A 18 -1.76 -2.95 -11.67
N SER A 19 -2.87 -3.69 -11.75
CA SER A 19 -3.56 -4.22 -10.57
C SER A 19 -2.76 -5.35 -9.92
N GLU A 20 -2.12 -6.20 -10.72
CA GLU A 20 -1.20 -7.25 -10.22
C GLU A 20 0.01 -6.65 -9.51
N ALA A 21 0.62 -5.60 -10.08
CA ALA A 21 1.73 -4.88 -9.44
C ALA A 21 1.31 -4.27 -8.09
N PHE A 22 0.10 -3.69 -8.02
CA PHE A 22 -0.46 -3.17 -6.75
C PHE A 22 -0.69 -4.28 -5.72
N GLU A 23 -1.18 -5.45 -6.13
CA GLU A 23 -1.38 -6.59 -5.21
C GLU A 23 -0.04 -7.15 -4.72
N SER A 24 0.97 -7.22 -5.60
CA SER A 24 2.32 -7.60 -5.20
C SER A 24 2.90 -6.62 -4.17
N LEU A 25 2.72 -5.31 -4.37
CA LEU A 25 3.13 -4.29 -3.41
C LEU A 25 2.35 -4.44 -2.09
N ARG A 26 1.04 -4.67 -2.14
CA ARG A 26 0.20 -4.88 -0.95
C ARG A 26 0.74 -6.02 -0.08
N LYS A 27 1.13 -7.13 -0.70
CA LYS A 27 1.66 -8.33 -0.01
C LYS A 27 3.04 -8.10 0.61
N ALA A 28 3.87 -7.24 -0.01
CA ALA A 28 5.21 -6.92 0.49
C ALA A 28 5.20 -5.95 1.68
N VAL A 29 4.10 -5.23 1.86
CA VAL A 29 3.97 -4.15 2.83
C VAL A 29 3.36 -4.67 4.15
N PRO A 30 3.91 -4.31 5.33
CA PRO A 30 3.42 -4.81 6.63
C PRO A 30 1.99 -4.34 6.92
N SER A 31 1.05 -5.27 7.13
CA SER A 31 -0.36 -4.96 7.44
C SER A 31 -0.88 -5.81 8.61
N TYR A 32 -1.94 -5.33 9.26
CA TYR A 32 -2.51 -5.97 10.45
C TYR A 32 -3.20 -7.32 10.14
N SER A 33 -3.60 -7.53 8.88
CA SER A 33 -4.10 -8.81 8.39
C SER A 33 -3.83 -8.94 6.89
N GLN A 34 -3.39 -10.13 6.46
CA GLN A 34 -3.16 -10.48 5.06
C GLN A 34 -4.43 -10.32 4.20
N ASP A 35 -5.62 -10.45 4.80
CA ASP A 35 -6.91 -10.31 4.12
C ASP A 35 -7.46 -8.87 4.15
N GLN A 36 -6.73 -7.93 4.75
CA GLN A 36 -7.16 -6.55 4.85
C GLN A 36 -7.12 -5.85 3.48
N LYS A 37 -8.28 -5.35 3.05
CA LYS A 37 -8.41 -4.57 1.81
C LYS A 37 -7.94 -3.13 2.04
N LEU A 38 -6.74 -2.82 1.55
CA LEU A 38 -6.16 -1.48 1.56
C LEU A 38 -6.51 -0.73 0.26
N SER A 39 -6.75 0.59 0.29
CA SER A 39 -6.80 1.38 -0.95
C SER A 39 -5.43 1.48 -1.62
N LYS A 40 -5.41 1.82 -2.91
CA LYS A 40 -4.17 2.11 -3.64
C LYS A 40 -3.34 3.20 -2.97
N LEU A 41 -4.00 4.26 -2.47
CA LEU A 41 -3.31 5.35 -1.78
C LEU A 41 -2.70 4.88 -0.46
N ALA A 42 -3.42 4.06 0.32
CA ALA A 42 -2.92 3.51 1.56
C ALA A 42 -1.70 2.60 1.32
N ILE A 43 -1.75 1.73 0.30
CA ILE A 43 -0.62 0.88 -0.11
C ILE A 43 0.61 1.73 -0.41
N LEU A 44 0.47 2.80 -1.21
CA LEU A 44 1.58 3.68 -1.57
C LEU A 44 2.19 4.39 -0.36
N ARG A 45 1.35 4.96 0.52
CA ARG A 45 1.82 5.65 1.72
C ARG A 45 2.61 4.72 2.63
N LEU A 46 2.06 3.53 2.88
CA LEU A 46 2.66 2.55 3.76
C LEU A 46 3.94 1.94 3.15
N ALA A 47 4.01 1.77 1.82
CA ALA A 47 5.23 1.36 1.13
C ALA A 47 6.35 2.40 1.31
N THR A 48 6.07 3.69 1.10
CA THR A 48 7.06 4.77 1.29
C THR A 48 7.55 4.82 2.73
N SER A 49 6.62 4.82 3.68
CA SER A 49 6.90 4.76 5.12
C SER A 49 7.78 3.57 5.49
N TYR A 50 7.50 2.39 4.92
CA TYR A 50 8.25 1.18 5.21
C TYR A 50 9.68 1.24 4.65
N ILE A 51 9.86 1.74 3.43
CA ILE A 51 11.18 1.95 2.83
C ILE A 51 12.03 2.89 3.70
N SER A 52 11.47 4.04 4.12
CA SER A 52 12.18 4.97 5.01
C SER A 52 12.60 4.33 6.33
N ALA A 53 11.68 3.60 6.97
CA ALA A 53 11.99 2.94 8.24
C ALA A 53 13.05 1.83 8.11
N LEU A 54 13.03 1.08 7.00
CA LEU A 54 14.07 0.09 6.72
C LEU A 54 15.42 0.76 6.46
N ALA A 55 15.46 1.88 5.72
CA ALA A 55 16.67 2.65 5.47
C ALA A 55 17.28 3.17 6.79
N ASP A 56 16.45 3.75 7.67
CA ASP A 56 16.89 4.24 8.97
C ASP A 56 17.47 3.10 9.84
N LEU A 57 16.85 1.91 9.82
CA LEU A 57 17.36 0.73 10.52
C LEU A 57 18.69 0.21 9.96
N THR A 58 18.94 0.38 8.66
CA THR A 58 20.22 -0.02 8.05
C THR A 58 21.35 0.96 8.33
N GLU A 59 21.05 2.25 8.54
CA GLU A 59 22.06 3.29 8.75
C GLU A 59 22.32 3.62 10.23
N SER A 60 21.34 3.37 11.11
CA SER A 60 21.45 3.69 12.53
C SER A 60 21.49 2.43 13.40
N ASP A 61 22.54 2.33 14.19
CA ASP A 61 22.71 1.34 15.27
C ASP A 61 21.43 1.30 16.11
N THR A 62 20.62 0.23 15.94
CA THR A 62 19.22 0.01 16.36
C THR A 62 18.67 0.92 17.47
N SER A 63 18.62 2.22 17.19
CA SER A 63 18.44 3.21 18.25
C SER A 63 16.96 3.26 18.57
N ALA A 64 16.61 3.45 19.85
CA ALA A 64 15.23 3.59 20.29
C ALA A 64 14.44 4.65 19.49
N LYS A 65 15.12 5.61 18.83
CA LYS A 65 14.50 6.58 17.91
C LYS A 65 13.98 5.94 16.61
N SER A 66 14.76 5.06 15.98
CA SER A 66 14.39 4.41 14.71
C SER A 66 13.19 3.47 14.91
N LEU A 67 13.16 2.74 16.02
CA LEU A 67 12.03 1.87 16.38
C LEU A 67 10.75 2.67 16.69
N LYS A 68 10.89 3.85 17.31
CA LYS A 68 9.74 4.76 17.54
C LYS A 68 9.19 5.31 16.24
N HIS A 69 10.06 5.68 15.29
CA HIS A 69 9.60 6.19 13.99
C HIS A 69 8.87 5.12 13.18
N PHE A 70 9.38 3.88 13.19
CA PHE A 70 8.68 2.74 12.59
C PHE A 70 7.30 2.50 13.23
N ALA A 71 7.22 2.48 14.57
CA ALA A 71 5.96 2.29 15.29
C ALA A 71 4.94 3.40 14.97
N GLU A 72 5.37 4.65 14.89
CA GLU A 72 4.50 5.78 14.51
C GLU A 72 3.99 5.65 13.07
N CYS A 73 4.85 5.22 12.14
CA CYS A 73 4.45 4.91 10.77
C CYS A 73 3.36 3.83 10.70
N VAL A 74 3.54 2.74 11.45
CA VAL A 74 2.57 1.64 11.55
C VAL A 74 1.24 2.14 12.15
N GLU A 75 1.29 3.01 13.16
CA GLU A 75 0.10 3.59 13.77
C GLU A 75 -0.65 4.53 12.80
N GLN A 76 0.07 5.41 12.11
CA GLN A 76 -0.52 6.31 11.11
C GLN A 76 -1.19 5.52 9.98
N CYS A 77 -0.56 4.43 9.54
CA CYS A 77 -1.16 3.55 8.55
C CYS A 77 -2.39 2.82 9.11
N THR A 78 -2.31 2.32 10.35
CA THR A 78 -3.46 1.69 11.02
C THR A 78 -4.65 2.64 11.13
N ARG A 79 -4.42 3.91 11.48
CA ARG A 79 -5.46 4.96 11.54
C ARG A 79 -6.06 5.25 10.16
N ALA A 80 -5.23 5.39 9.13
CA ALA A 80 -5.68 5.60 7.76
C ALA A 80 -6.58 4.45 7.27
N LEU A 81 -6.21 3.21 7.60
CA LEU A 81 -6.98 2.02 7.26
C LEU A 81 -8.31 1.92 8.01
N GLN A 82 -8.33 2.27 9.30
CA GLN A 82 -9.56 2.33 10.10
C GLN A 82 -10.54 3.40 9.58
N ALA A 83 -10.03 4.54 9.11
CA ALA A 83 -10.83 5.59 8.51
C ALA A 83 -11.52 5.12 7.21
N GLU A 84 -10.81 4.38 6.36
CA GLU A 84 -11.39 3.82 5.13
C GLU A 84 -12.42 2.71 5.39
N GLY A 85 -12.22 1.88 6.43
CA GLY A 85 -13.19 0.85 6.83
C GLY A 85 -14.53 1.43 7.30
N ARG A 86 -14.53 2.62 7.92
CA ARG A 86 -15.76 3.32 8.33
C ARG A 86 -16.51 3.93 7.14
N ALA A 87 -15.80 4.37 6.10
CA ALA A 87 -16.41 4.94 4.90
C ALA A 87 -17.24 3.90 4.12
N LYS A 88 -16.87 2.61 4.17
CA LYS A 88 -17.61 1.53 3.48
C LYS A 88 -18.83 0.97 4.24
N ARG A 89 -19.05 1.35 5.51
CA ARG A 89 -20.25 0.93 6.28
C ARG A 89 -21.42 1.92 6.20
N LYS A 90 -21.24 3.07 5.54
CA LYS A 90 -22.24 4.13 5.40
C LYS A 90 -22.86 4.23 3.99
N GLY A 91 -22.68 3.22 3.15
CA GLY A 91 -23.25 3.14 1.80
C GLY A 91 -24.00 1.85 1.58
#